data_AF-A0A8J2Z9P3-F1
#
_entry.id   AF-A0A8J2Z9P3-F1
#
_cell.length_a   1.000
_cell.length_b   1.000
_cell.length_c   1.000
_cell.angle_alpha   90.00
_cell.angle_beta   90.00
_cell.angle_gamma   90.00
#
_symmetry.space_group_name_H-M   'P 1'
#
loop_
_entity.id
_entity.type
_entity.pdbx_description
1 polymer ?
#
loop_
_entity_poly.entity_id
_entity_poly.type
_entity_poly.pdbx_seq_one_letter_code
_entity_poly.pdbx_strand_id
1 'polypeptide(L)'
;MLGCGACHRIPGVRNARAMVGPPLDAFAQRGYVAGVLPNRPANLLAWLRNPPAINPMTAMPDLGLTEAEARDIAAYLYTLGARGAAVYPPGRQPVRAIAGGPAGYPPPADGP
;
A
#
# COMPACT_ATOMS: atom_id res chain seq x y z
N MET A 1 -15.98 -6.40 3.58
CA MET A 1 -14.95 -5.36 3.43
C MET A 1 -13.95 -5.85 2.40
N LEU A 2 -13.86 -5.18 1.26
CA LEU A 2 -12.84 -5.45 0.24
C LEU A 2 -11.73 -4.42 0.47
N GLY A 3 -10.51 -4.86 0.77
CA GLY A 3 -9.39 -3.97 1.04
C GLY A 3 -8.40 -4.52 2.07
N CYS A 4 -7.25 -3.88 2.20
CA CYS A 4 -6.10 -4.34 2.97
C CYS A 4 -6.43 -4.73 4.42
N GLY A 5 -7.27 -3.93 5.09
CA GLY A 5 -7.65 -4.11 6.50
C GLY A 5 -8.54 -5.33 6.79
N ALA A 6 -9.13 -5.94 5.76
CA ALA A 6 -9.93 -7.16 5.90
C ALA A 6 -9.07 -8.38 6.21
N CYS A 7 -7.79 -8.35 5.81
CA CYS A 7 -6.85 -9.44 6.05
C CYS A 7 -5.67 -9.04 6.95
N HIS A 8 -5.24 -7.79 6.87
CA HIS A 8 -4.06 -7.31 7.57
C HIS A 8 -4.41 -6.39 8.74
N ARG A 9 -3.60 -6.47 9.79
CA ARG A 9 -3.51 -5.42 10.81
C ARG A 9 -2.67 -4.28 10.25
N ILE A 10 -3.21 -3.06 10.32
CA ILE A 10 -2.55 -1.84 9.84
C ILE A 10 -2.65 -0.77 10.93
N PRO A 11 -1.53 -0.33 11.53
CA PRO A 11 -1.56 0.73 12.54
C PRO A 11 -2.16 2.03 11.98
N GLY A 12 -2.99 2.70 12.79
CA GLY A 12 -3.60 3.98 12.41
C GLY A 12 -4.80 3.89 11.46
N VAL A 13 -5.09 2.73 10.87
CA VAL A 13 -6.28 2.53 10.03
C VAL A 13 -7.42 1.94 10.88
N ARG A 14 -8.54 2.65 10.94
CA ARG A 14 -9.73 2.19 11.70
C ARG A 14 -10.19 0.84 11.17
N ASN A 15 -10.49 -0.08 12.10
CA ASN A 15 -11.00 -1.43 11.84
C ASN A 15 -10.07 -2.37 11.05
N ALA A 16 -8.84 -1.97 10.72
CA ALA A 16 -7.82 -2.85 10.13
C ALA A 16 -7.08 -3.66 11.22
N ARG A 17 -7.77 -4.65 11.79
CA ARG A 17 -7.26 -5.49 12.89
C ARG A 17 -7.26 -6.99 12.55
N ALA A 18 -7.52 -7.34 11.29
CA ALA A 18 -7.52 -8.72 10.85
C ALA A 18 -6.12 -9.33 10.90
N MET A 19 -6.05 -10.65 11.04
CA MET A 19 -4.80 -11.42 11.15
C MET A 19 -4.76 -12.60 10.17
N VAL A 20 -5.58 -12.56 9.12
CA VAL A 20 -5.57 -13.56 8.04
C VAL A 20 -4.25 -13.48 7.27
N GLY A 21 -3.81 -12.25 6.96
CA GLY A 21 -2.48 -11.95 6.47
C GLY A 21 -1.57 -11.43 7.59
N PRO A 22 -0.24 -11.43 7.39
CA PRO A 22 0.71 -10.91 8.37
C PRO A 22 0.51 -9.40 8.65
N PRO A 23 0.76 -8.91 9.87
CA PRO A 23 0.56 -7.50 10.23
C PRO A 23 1.56 -6.58 9.52
N LEU A 24 1.13 -5.43 9.00
CA LEU A 24 1.95 -4.57 8.11
C LEU A 24 2.77 -3.48 8.83
N ASP A 25 2.71 -3.43 10.15
CA ASP A 25 3.26 -2.38 11.01
C ASP A 25 4.77 -2.14 10.91
N ALA A 26 5.53 -3.16 10.50
CA ALA A 26 6.97 -3.07 10.26
C ALA A 26 7.35 -3.49 8.83
N PHE A 27 6.48 -3.25 7.85
CA PHE A 27 6.69 -3.74 6.48
C PHE A 27 8.04 -3.33 5.89
N ALA A 28 8.51 -2.10 6.13
CA ALA A 28 9.77 -1.59 5.58
C ALA A 28 11.01 -2.38 6.05
N GLN A 29 10.91 -3.07 7.19
CA GLN A 29 12.01 -3.88 7.74
C GLN A 29 12.06 -5.30 7.15
N ARG A 30 11.07 -5.69 6.34
CA ARG A 30 11.01 -7.04 5.77
C ARG A 30 12.00 -7.20 4.63
N GLY A 31 12.64 -8.36 4.57
CA GLY A 31 13.48 -8.75 3.43
C GLY A 31 12.70 -9.21 2.20
N TYR A 32 11.44 -9.65 2.38
CA TYR A 32 10.62 -10.23 1.32
C TYR A 32 9.17 -9.72 1.31
N VAL A 33 8.61 -9.53 0.12
CA VAL A 33 7.17 -9.35 -0.14
C VAL A 33 6.51 -10.72 -0.24
N ALA A 34 5.49 -10.93 0.59
CA ALA A 34 4.70 -12.17 0.66
C ALA A 34 5.52 -13.46 0.81
N GLY A 35 6.76 -13.36 1.30
CA GLY A 35 7.69 -14.48 1.44
C GLY A 35 8.29 -15.00 0.13
N VAL A 36 8.01 -14.39 -1.02
CA VAL A 36 8.36 -14.93 -2.35
C VAL A 36 9.23 -14.01 -3.20
N LEU A 37 9.15 -12.69 -3.01
CA LEU A 37 9.96 -11.72 -3.76
C LEU A 37 10.85 -10.91 -2.82
N PRO A 38 12.10 -10.56 -3.18
CA PRO A 38 12.88 -9.58 -2.42
C PRO A 38 12.10 -8.27 -2.27
N ASN A 39 12.16 -7.63 -1.09
CA ASN A 39 11.45 -6.39 -0.82
C ASN A 39 12.12 -5.20 -1.52
N ARG A 40 11.69 -4.96 -2.76
CA ARG A 40 12.08 -3.82 -3.60
C ARG A 40 10.83 -3.14 -4.16
N PRO A 41 10.84 -1.83 -4.44
CA PRO A 41 9.66 -1.11 -4.92
C PRO A 41 8.96 -1.76 -6.11
N ALA A 42 9.72 -2.15 -7.15
CA ALA A 42 9.18 -2.80 -8.34
C ALA A 42 8.49 -4.15 -8.03
N ASN A 43 9.04 -4.93 -7.11
CA ASN A 43 8.48 -6.21 -6.71
C ASN A 43 7.19 -6.05 -5.91
N LEU A 44 7.14 -5.07 -5.02
CA LEU A 44 5.93 -4.74 -4.27
C LEU A 44 4.82 -4.23 -5.21
N LEU A 45 5.18 -3.40 -6.18
CA LEU A 45 4.25 -2.93 -7.22
C LEU A 45 3.66 -4.09 -8.03
N ALA A 46 4.51 -5.01 -8.50
CA ALA A 46 4.07 -6.20 -9.22
C ALA A 46 3.13 -7.05 -8.35
N TRP A 47 3.51 -7.28 -7.08
CA TRP A 47 2.68 -8.03 -6.13
C TRP A 47 1.33 -7.38 -5.89
N LEU A 48 1.26 -6.07 -5.64
CA LEU A 48 0.00 -5.38 -5.37
C LEU A 48 -0.95 -5.41 -6.57
N ARG A 49 -0.43 -5.38 -7.79
CA ARG A 49 -1.25 -5.36 -9.02
C ARG A 49 -1.81 -6.72 -9.41
N ASN A 50 -1.09 -7.81 -9.16
CA ASN A 50 -1.59 -9.15 -9.47
C ASN A 50 -0.88 -10.23 -8.62
N PRO A 51 -1.28 -10.39 -7.34
CA PRO A 51 -0.68 -11.40 -6.46
C PRO A 51 -0.81 -12.84 -7.01
N PRO A 52 -1.98 -13.29 -7.53
CA PRO A 52 -2.12 -14.65 -8.08
C PRO A 52 -1.21 -14.95 -9.27
N ALA A 53 -0.85 -13.95 -10.08
CA ALA A 53 0.13 -14.15 -11.17
C ALA A 53 1.55 -14.41 -10.68
N ILE A 54 1.89 -13.97 -9.46
CA ILE A 54 3.21 -14.17 -8.85
C ILE A 54 3.25 -15.44 -8.00
N ASN A 55 2.21 -15.64 -7.19
CA ASN A 55 2.04 -16.86 -6.41
C ASN A 55 0.60 -17.36 -6.57
N PRO A 56 0.35 -18.37 -7.43
CA PRO A 56 -0.99 -18.92 -7.64
C PRO A 56 -1.65 -19.51 -6.39
N MET A 57 -0.87 -19.83 -5.35
CA MET A 57 -1.35 -20.37 -4.07
C MET A 57 -1.63 -19.27 -3.03
N THR A 58 -1.47 -17.99 -3.37
CA THR A 58 -1.74 -16.89 -2.46
C THR A 58 -3.23 -16.75 -2.15
N ALA A 59 -3.56 -16.44 -0.90
CA ALA A 59 -4.91 -16.06 -0.51
C ALA A 59 -5.20 -14.57 -0.75
N MET A 60 -4.18 -13.76 -1.07
CA MET A 60 -4.36 -12.34 -1.39
C MET A 60 -4.95 -12.22 -2.81
N PRO A 61 -6.18 -11.74 -2.96
CA PRO A 61 -6.80 -11.62 -4.29
C PRO A 61 -6.15 -10.49 -5.09
N ASP A 62 -6.36 -10.49 -6.40
CA ASP A 62 -6.24 -9.27 -7.19
C ASP A 62 -7.33 -8.28 -6.73
N LEU A 63 -6.89 -7.11 -6.28
CA LEU A 63 -7.75 -6.05 -5.76
C LEU A 63 -8.21 -5.08 -6.86
N GLY A 64 -7.78 -5.28 -8.11
CA GLY A 64 -8.08 -4.40 -9.24
C GLY A 64 -7.37 -3.05 -9.15
N LEU A 65 -6.21 -2.99 -8.49
CA LEU A 65 -5.48 -1.73 -8.29
C LEU A 65 -4.90 -1.22 -9.60
N THR A 66 -5.09 0.07 -9.83
CA THR A 66 -4.31 0.80 -10.85
C THR A 66 -2.84 0.89 -10.44
N GLU A 67 -1.97 1.19 -11.40
CA GLU A 67 -0.55 1.37 -11.11
C GLU A 67 -0.29 2.55 -10.16
N ALA A 68 -1.06 3.63 -10.28
CA ALA A 68 -0.97 4.78 -9.40
C ALA A 68 -1.33 4.42 -7.94
N GLU A 69 -2.44 3.72 -7.74
CA GLU A 69 -2.84 3.26 -6.40
C GLU A 69 -1.82 2.28 -5.80
N ALA A 70 -1.28 1.37 -6.60
CA ALA A 70 -0.23 0.46 -6.15
C ALA A 70 1.05 1.21 -5.72
N ARG A 71 1.41 2.30 -6.41
CA ARG A 71 2.53 3.18 -6.02
C ARG A 71 2.25 3.90 -4.71
N ASP A 72 1.07 4.47 -4.54
CA ASP A 72 0.68 5.17 -3.30
C ASP A 72 0.68 4.21 -2.10
N ILE A 73 0.15 3.00 -2.28
CA ILE A 73 0.15 1.95 -1.26
C ILE A 73 1.58 1.52 -0.95
N ALA A 74 2.40 1.26 -1.96
CA ALA A 74 3.80 0.87 -1.77
C ALA A 74 4.57 1.94 -0.99
N ALA A 75 4.41 3.21 -1.36
CA ALA A 75 5.03 4.33 -0.65
C ALA A 75 4.64 4.36 0.82
N TYR A 76 3.33 4.24 1.12
CA TYR A 76 2.84 4.16 2.50
C TYR A 76 3.45 2.96 3.25
N LEU A 77 3.47 1.76 2.66
CA LEU A 77 4.02 0.57 3.32
C LEU A 77 5.51 0.70 3.65
N TYR A 78 6.29 1.39 2.81
CA TYR A 78 7.71 1.67 3.11
C TYR A 78 7.92 2.70 4.23
N THR A 79 6.89 3.43 4.67
CA THR A 79 6.96 4.26 5.89
C THR A 79 6.82 3.42 7.17
N LEU A 80 6.23 2.23 7.08
CA LEU A 80 5.88 1.42 8.25
C LEU A 80 7.11 0.70 8.82
N GLY A 81 7.56 1.15 9.99
CA GLY A 81 8.71 0.59 10.71
C GLY A 81 10.07 1.18 10.32
N ALA A 82 10.14 2.15 9.42
CA ALA A 82 11.39 2.84 9.11
C ALA A 82 11.69 3.92 10.18
N ARG A 83 12.85 3.84 10.85
CA ARG A 83 13.30 4.92 11.77
C ARG A 83 13.64 6.16 10.96
N GLY A 84 12.96 7.28 11.23
CA GLY A 84 13.25 8.58 10.60
C GLY A 84 12.77 8.72 9.14
N ALA A 85 11.92 7.83 8.63
CA ALA A 85 11.36 8.01 7.29
C ALA A 85 10.37 9.17 7.26
N ALA A 86 10.68 10.19 6.46
CA ALA A 86 9.70 11.20 6.08
C ALA A 86 8.54 10.50 5.36
N VAL A 87 7.33 10.64 5.89
CA VAL A 87 6.10 10.22 5.22
C VAL A 87 6.00 11.02 3.92
N TYR A 88 6.28 10.38 2.80
CA TYR A 88 6.21 11.04 1.49
C TYR A 88 4.77 11.03 0.96
N PRO A 89 4.28 12.13 0.37
CA PRO A 89 4.94 13.43 0.31
C PRO A 89 4.80 14.17 1.67
N PRO A 90 5.86 14.86 2.13
CA PRO A 90 5.75 15.71 3.30
C PRO A 90 4.81 16.87 2.95
N GLY A 91 3.60 16.87 3.50
CA GLY A 91 2.68 18.01 3.39
C GLY A 91 1.20 17.70 3.17
N ARG A 92 0.78 16.45 2.92
CA ARG A 92 -0.67 16.15 2.84
C ARG A 92 -1.18 15.71 4.22
N GLN A 93 -1.58 16.68 5.04
CA GLN A 93 -2.43 16.42 6.21
C GLN A 93 -3.70 15.67 5.76
N PRO A 94 -4.27 14.77 6.58
CA PRO A 94 -5.47 14.02 6.23
C PRO A 94 -6.60 15.01 5.96
N VAL A 95 -7.25 14.86 4.80
CA VAL A 95 -8.43 15.63 4.41
C VAL A 95 -9.41 15.67 5.58
N ARG A 96 -9.55 16.85 6.21
CA ARG A 96 -10.70 17.13 7.05
C ARG A 96 -11.89 17.36 6.13
N ALA A 97 -12.95 16.60 6.46
CA ALA A 97 -14.35 16.85 6.16
C ALA A 97 -14.83 16.65 4.71
N ILE A 98 -15.61 15.58 4.57
CA ILE A 98 -16.80 15.48 3.73
C ILE A 98 -17.52 16.83 3.49
N ALA A 99 -17.58 17.27 2.23
CA ALA A 99 -18.76 17.91 1.62
C ALA A 99 -18.53 18.09 0.11
N GLY A 100 -19.22 17.28 -0.70
CA GLY A 100 -19.66 17.62 -2.06
C GLY A 100 -18.62 17.80 -3.18
N GLY A 101 -18.55 16.82 -4.08
CA GLY A 101 -18.38 17.07 -5.52
C GLY A 101 -16.95 17.08 -6.12
N PRO A 102 -16.83 16.92 -7.46
CA PRO A 102 -15.68 16.28 -8.10
C PRO A 102 -14.73 17.25 -8.83
N ALA A 103 -13.44 16.89 -8.91
CA ALA A 103 -12.50 17.20 -10.01
C ALA A 103 -11.17 16.47 -9.66
N GLY A 104 -10.66 15.58 -10.51
CA GLY A 104 -9.97 15.98 -11.73
C GLY A 104 -8.50 16.22 -11.40
N TYR A 105 -7.70 15.14 -11.34
CA TYR A 105 -6.26 15.23 -11.10
C TYR A 105 -5.56 15.72 -12.38
N PRO A 106 -4.79 16.82 -12.35
CA PRO A 106 -3.95 17.18 -13.48
C PRO A 106 -2.79 16.17 -13.58
N PRO A 107 -2.34 15.82 -14.80
CA PRO A 107 -1.19 14.92 -14.95
C PRO A 107 0.05 15.51 -14.25
N PRO A 108 0.94 14.65 -13.70
CA PRO A 108 2.16 15.13 -13.08
C PRO A 108 3.01 15.85 -14.12
N ALA A 109 3.53 17.02 -13.76
CA ALA A 109 4.46 17.76 -14.59
C ALA A 109 5.76 16.95 -14.71
N ASP A 110 6.19 16.73 -15.96
CA ASP A 110 7.48 16.15 -16.26
C ASP A 110 8.60 17.06 -15.76
N GLY A 111 9.61 16.46 -15.13
CA GLY A 111 10.90 17.12 -14.96
C GLY A 111 11.86 16.34 -14.08
N PRO A 112 13.10 16.83 -13.98
CA PRO A 112 13.95 17.32 -15.06
C PRO A 112 14.54 16.18 -15.92
#